data_AF-A0A815R273-F1
#
_entry.id   AF-A0A815R273-F1
#
_cell.length_a   1.000
_cell.length_b   1.000
_cell.length_c   1.000
_cell.angle_alpha   90.00
_cell.angle_beta   90.00
_cell.angle_gamma   90.00
#
_symmetry.space_group_name_H-M   'P 1'
#
loop_
_entity.id
_entity.type
_entity.pdbx_description
1 polymer ?
#
loop_
_entity_poly.entity_id
_entity_poly.type
_entity_poly.pdbx_seq_one_letter_code
_entity_poly.pdbx_strand_id
1 'polypeptide(L)'
;MMEMALLHKVQEQKMMLSPASSAIPTTGCSQGAASFAQERIWLDEKIHHDPFISPAMHNFVLPWVVKHGSMSIERIRSAIVAVLEQHEILRTAIYFDENRNILVQAVHSVDKNDAYSFEITANDIQSFDEVADLLRNESVKHFAELEQGLVVRCHLVKMGSDDDMDKLYPQDLVIFIFHGVAFDYISISPFLVAFTKAYDQMELDVE
;
A
#
# COMPACT_ATOMS: atom_id res chain seq x y z
N MET A 1 4.16 32.11 9.23
CA MET A 1 5.15 31.58 10.21
C MET A 1 5.18 30.05 10.28
N MET A 2 4.04 29.35 10.24
CA MET A 2 3.99 27.88 10.33
C MET A 2 4.55 27.17 9.08
N GLU A 3 4.40 27.78 7.90
CA GLU A 3 4.83 27.25 6.60
C GLU A 3 6.38 27.23 6.45
N MET A 4 7.06 28.24 6.98
CA MET A 4 8.53 28.29 6.99
C MET A 4 9.15 27.27 7.94
N ALA A 5 8.47 26.95 9.05
CA ALA A 5 8.92 25.92 9.99
C ALA A 5 8.81 24.51 9.40
N LEU A 6 7.78 24.25 8.57
CA LEU A 6 7.61 22.96 7.89
C LEU A 6 8.67 22.75 6.80
N LEU A 7 8.95 23.78 6.01
CA LEU A 7 10.02 23.79 5.00
C LEU A 7 11.40 23.56 5.63
N HIS A 8 11.69 24.21 6.77
CA HIS A 8 12.95 24.03 7.48
C HIS A 8 13.11 22.59 8.01
N LYS A 9 12.02 21.98 8.52
CA LYS A 9 12.03 20.59 9.02
C LYS A 9 12.21 19.56 7.91
N VAL A 10 11.61 19.80 6.74
CA VAL A 10 11.81 18.97 5.54
C VAL A 10 13.23 19.11 5.01
N GLN A 11 13.81 20.31 5.03
CA GLN A 11 15.22 20.54 4.65
C GLN A 11 16.20 19.92 5.65
N GLU A 12 15.94 19.99 6.95
CA GLU A 12 16.74 19.32 7.99
C GLU A 12 16.69 17.79 7.87
N GLN A 13 15.52 17.21 7.58
CA GLN A 13 15.41 15.77 7.30
C GLN A 13 16.14 15.35 6.02
N LYS A 14 16.10 16.19 4.97
CA LYS A 14 16.86 15.96 3.73
C LYS A 14 18.38 16.02 3.95
N MET A 15 18.84 16.80 4.94
CA MET A 15 20.26 16.97 5.27
C MET A 15 20.80 15.90 6.23
N MET A 16 19.94 15.17 6.95
CA MET A 16 20.32 14.04 7.81
C MET A 16 20.28 12.67 7.12
N LEU A 17 19.66 12.57 5.94
CA LEU A 17 19.74 11.38 5.10
C LEU A 17 21.09 11.37 4.37
N SER A 18 22.16 11.04 5.11
CA SER A 18 23.34 10.44 4.48
C SER A 18 22.86 9.28 3.61
N PRO A 19 23.37 9.09 2.37
CA PRO A 19 23.06 7.89 1.61
C PRO A 19 23.35 6.70 2.52
N ALA A 20 22.34 5.87 2.76
CA ALA A 20 22.46 4.75 3.66
C ALA A 20 23.68 3.92 3.24
N SER A 21 24.61 3.80 4.18
CA SER A 21 25.77 2.92 4.12
C SER A 21 25.34 1.55 3.63
N SER A 22 25.95 1.08 2.54
CA SER A 22 25.90 -0.29 1.98
C SER A 22 24.57 -1.06 2.17
N ALA A 23 23.86 -1.31 1.07
CA ALA A 23 22.66 -2.16 1.07
C ALA A 23 22.82 -3.36 2.01
N ILE A 24 21.92 -3.49 2.99
CA ILE A 24 21.94 -4.62 3.93
C ILE A 24 21.78 -5.89 3.08
N PRO A 25 22.77 -6.80 3.09
CA PRO A 25 22.71 -7.99 2.26
C PRO A 25 21.53 -8.85 2.70
N THR A 26 20.74 -9.31 1.72
CA THR A 26 19.65 -10.24 1.97
C THR A 26 20.23 -11.59 2.39
N THR A 27 19.60 -12.24 3.35
CA THR A 27 20.01 -13.58 3.80
C THR A 27 19.55 -14.68 2.85
N GLY A 28 18.71 -14.35 1.86
CA GLY A 28 18.08 -15.30 0.94
C GLY A 28 16.98 -16.15 1.58
N CYS A 29 16.66 -15.93 2.87
CA CYS A 29 15.57 -16.63 3.53
C CYS A 29 14.22 -16.00 3.16
N SER A 30 13.33 -16.79 2.58
CA SER A 30 11.95 -16.38 2.25
C SER A 30 10.96 -16.61 3.39
N GLN A 31 11.39 -17.15 4.53
CA GLN A 31 10.53 -17.43 5.67
C GLN A 31 11.29 -17.28 6.98
N GLY A 32 10.62 -16.79 8.02
CA GLY A 32 11.19 -16.63 9.36
C GLY A 32 10.12 -16.46 10.43
N ALA A 33 10.55 -16.31 11.68
CA ALA A 33 9.65 -15.87 12.74
C ALA A 33 9.18 -14.45 12.44
N ALA A 34 7.90 -14.16 12.73
CA ALA A 34 7.39 -12.81 12.67
C ALA A 34 8.15 -11.91 13.67
N SER A 35 8.27 -10.62 13.36
CA SER A 35 8.81 -9.66 14.32
C SER A 35 7.84 -9.43 15.47
N PHE A 36 8.33 -8.97 16.62
CA PHE A 36 7.48 -8.60 17.75
C PHE A 36 6.39 -7.57 17.39
N ALA A 37 6.67 -6.66 16.45
CA ALA A 37 5.69 -5.69 15.97
C ALA A 37 4.56 -6.39 15.20
N GLN A 38 4.91 -7.32 14.31
CA GLN A 38 3.94 -8.11 13.55
C GLN A 38 3.13 -9.04 14.47
N GLU A 39 3.76 -9.67 15.46
CA GLU A 39 3.08 -10.48 16.48
C GLU A 39 2.04 -9.66 17.27
N ARG A 40 2.42 -8.45 17.70
CA ARG A 40 1.51 -7.56 18.43
C ARG A 40 0.30 -7.18 17.59
N ILE A 41 0.51 -6.81 16.33
CA ILE A 41 -0.57 -6.41 15.41
C ILE A 41 -1.50 -7.61 15.14
N TRP A 42 -0.94 -8.76 14.79
CA TRP A 42 -1.72 -9.97 14.53
C TRP A 42 -2.53 -10.41 15.75
N LEU A 43 -1.92 -10.39 16.94
CA LEU A 43 -2.60 -10.74 18.18
C LEU A 43 -3.71 -9.73 18.51
N ASP A 44 -3.45 -8.45 18.34
CA ASP A 44 -4.44 -7.39 18.55
C ASP A 44 -5.67 -7.60 17.66
N GLU A 45 -5.48 -7.94 16.38
CA GLU A 45 -6.57 -8.24 15.45
C GLU A 45 -7.32 -9.53 15.80
N LYS A 46 -6.62 -10.57 16.27
CA LYS A 46 -7.25 -11.83 16.70
C LYS A 46 -8.04 -11.69 18.00
N ILE A 47 -7.60 -10.84 18.93
CA ILE A 47 -8.31 -10.57 20.18
C ILE A 47 -9.55 -9.72 19.93
N HIS A 48 -9.41 -8.70 19.08
CA HIS A 48 -10.47 -7.74 18.80
C HIS A 48 -11.33 -8.14 17.59
N HIS A 49 -11.36 -9.43 17.25
CA HIS A 49 -12.02 -10.01 16.07
C HIS A 49 -13.57 -9.94 16.11
N ASP A 50 -14.13 -9.06 16.93
CA ASP A 50 -15.53 -8.69 16.90
C ASP A 50 -15.70 -7.46 15.99
N PRO A 51 -16.23 -7.63 14.77
CA PRO A 51 -16.43 -6.54 13.81
C PRO A 51 -17.39 -5.45 14.29
N PHE A 52 -18.10 -5.66 15.41
CA PHE A 52 -18.96 -4.67 16.06
C PHE A 52 -18.31 -3.96 17.25
N ILE A 53 -17.19 -4.46 17.78
CA ILE A 53 -16.51 -3.91 18.98
C ILE A 53 -15.20 -3.21 18.62
N SER A 54 -14.45 -3.68 17.61
CA SER A 54 -13.24 -2.99 17.17
C SER A 54 -13.03 -3.13 15.65
N PRO A 55 -13.01 -2.03 14.90
CA PRO A 55 -12.64 -2.07 13.50
C PRO A 55 -11.18 -2.51 13.31
N ALA A 56 -10.82 -2.98 12.10
CA ALA A 56 -9.44 -3.29 11.71
C ALA A 56 -8.54 -2.04 11.79
N MET A 57 -8.04 -1.71 13.00
CA MET A 57 -7.35 -0.45 13.29
C MET A 57 -5.99 -0.31 12.64
N HIS A 58 -5.52 -1.34 11.93
CA HIS A 58 -4.18 -1.38 11.34
C HIS A 58 -4.17 -1.10 9.84
N ASN A 59 -5.29 -0.72 9.22
CA ASN A 59 -5.28 -0.32 7.82
C ASN A 59 -4.78 1.13 7.65
N PHE A 60 -3.78 1.30 6.79
CA PHE A 60 -3.25 2.61 6.38
C PHE A 60 -3.84 2.99 5.03
N VAL A 61 -4.64 4.04 5.01
CA VAL A 61 -5.30 4.56 3.80
C VAL A 61 -4.52 5.76 3.26
N LEU A 62 -4.14 5.70 1.99
CA LEU A 62 -3.36 6.73 1.30
C LEU A 62 -4.08 7.17 0.01
N PRO A 63 -4.94 8.20 0.06
CA PRO A 63 -5.57 8.76 -1.13
C PRO A 63 -4.60 9.70 -1.86
N TRP A 64 -4.60 9.61 -3.19
CA TRP A 64 -3.82 10.47 -4.09
C TRP A 64 -4.73 10.99 -5.20
N VAL A 65 -4.93 12.31 -5.21
CA VAL A 65 -5.68 13.02 -6.26
C VAL A 65 -4.81 13.30 -7.47
N VAL A 66 -5.30 12.97 -8.67
CA VAL A 66 -4.71 13.39 -9.94
C VAL A 66 -4.87 14.90 -10.08
N LYS A 67 -3.76 15.64 -10.15
CA LYS A 67 -3.78 17.10 -10.20
C LYS A 67 -3.71 17.66 -11.62
N HIS A 68 -2.94 17.03 -12.49
CA HIS A 68 -2.61 17.54 -13.82
C HIS A 68 -2.47 16.38 -14.81
N GLY A 69 -2.81 16.64 -16.07
CA GLY A 69 -2.73 15.64 -17.15
C GLY A 69 -3.68 14.46 -16.91
N SER A 70 -3.40 13.36 -17.59
CA SER A 70 -4.07 12.09 -17.36
C SER A 70 -3.07 11.00 -16.97
N MET A 71 -3.54 10.02 -16.19
CA MET A 71 -2.75 8.87 -15.78
C MET A 71 -3.33 7.60 -16.41
N SER A 72 -2.49 6.77 -17.03
CA SER A 72 -2.89 5.49 -17.58
C SER A 72 -3.13 4.49 -16.45
N ILE A 73 -4.32 3.89 -16.45
CA ILE A 73 -4.72 2.87 -15.49
C ILE A 73 -3.81 1.63 -15.60
N GLU A 74 -3.42 1.25 -16.82
CA GLU A 74 -2.52 0.11 -17.03
C GLU A 74 -1.12 0.38 -16.48
N ARG A 75 -0.56 1.59 -16.70
CA ARG A 75 0.71 1.97 -16.09
C ARG A 75 0.64 1.99 -14.56
N ILE A 76 -0.49 2.39 -13.97
CA ILE A 76 -0.69 2.31 -12.51
C ILE A 76 -0.60 0.85 -12.06
N ARG A 77 -1.28 -0.08 -12.74
CA ARG A 77 -1.22 -1.52 -12.43
C ARG A 77 0.22 -2.02 -12.46
N SER A 78 0.91 -1.80 -13.58
CA SER A 78 2.27 -2.28 -13.77
C SER A 78 3.24 -1.65 -12.77
N ALA A 79 3.09 -0.36 -12.43
CA ALA A 79 3.90 0.29 -11.42
C ALA A 79 3.73 -0.34 -10.03
N ILE A 80 2.50 -0.71 -9.65
CA ILE A 80 2.24 -1.45 -8.40
C ILE A 80 2.96 -2.80 -8.43
N VAL A 81 2.84 -3.57 -9.51
CA VAL A 81 3.55 -4.86 -9.66
C VAL A 81 5.04 -4.69 -9.44
N ALA A 82 5.67 -3.74 -10.12
CA ALA A 82 7.10 -3.48 -10.00
C ALA A 82 7.51 -3.12 -8.56
N VAL A 83 6.68 -2.34 -7.85
CA VAL A 83 6.90 -2.03 -6.42
C VAL A 83 6.81 -3.30 -5.57
N LEU A 84 5.82 -4.16 -5.80
CA LEU A 84 5.67 -5.43 -5.06
C LEU A 84 6.83 -6.40 -5.32
N GLU A 85 7.33 -6.47 -6.55
CA GLU A 85 8.52 -7.25 -6.90
C GLU A 85 9.74 -6.78 -6.10
N GLN A 86 9.95 -5.46 -6.07
CA GLN A 86 11.08 -4.84 -5.41
C GLN A 86 10.98 -4.87 -3.88
N HIS A 87 9.77 -4.81 -3.30
CA HIS A 87 9.55 -4.66 -1.86
C HIS A 87 8.87 -5.89 -1.26
N GLU A 88 9.70 -6.85 -0.81
CA GLU A 88 9.25 -8.15 -0.32
C GLU A 88 8.20 -8.08 0.80
N ILE A 89 8.30 -7.07 1.68
CA ILE A 89 7.37 -6.88 2.80
C ILE A 89 5.91 -6.72 2.36
N LEU A 90 5.67 -6.17 1.16
CA LEU A 90 4.33 -5.97 0.61
C LEU A 90 3.71 -7.25 0.02
N ARG A 91 4.47 -8.34 0.02
CA ARG A 91 4.06 -9.69 -0.42
C ARG A 91 4.38 -10.74 0.64
N THR A 92 4.50 -10.31 1.90
CA THR A 92 4.79 -11.18 3.04
C THR A 92 3.49 -11.62 3.70
N ALA A 93 3.22 -12.93 3.66
CA ALA A 93 2.18 -13.56 4.45
C ALA A 93 2.55 -13.65 5.92
N ILE A 94 1.53 -13.55 6.77
CA ILE A 94 1.65 -13.72 8.22
C ILE A 94 0.65 -14.78 8.66
N TYR A 95 1.13 -15.89 9.21
CA TYR A 95 0.28 -16.99 9.66
C TYR A 95 0.86 -17.69 10.88
N PHE A 96 0.01 -18.33 11.67
CA PHE A 96 0.42 -19.08 12.85
C PHE A 96 0.78 -20.52 12.48
N ASP A 97 2.00 -20.96 12.76
CA ASP A 97 2.43 -22.35 12.59
C ASP A 97 2.15 -23.14 13.86
N GLU A 98 1.09 -23.96 13.85
CA GLU A 98 0.68 -24.76 15.01
C GLU A 98 1.74 -25.78 15.47
N ASN A 99 2.53 -26.33 14.53
CA ASN A 99 3.53 -27.34 14.88
C ASN A 99 4.71 -26.72 15.63
N ARG A 100 5.09 -25.51 15.24
CA ARG A 100 6.21 -24.77 15.85
C ARG A 100 5.75 -23.84 16.96
N ASN A 101 4.44 -23.62 17.09
CA ASN A 101 3.81 -22.71 18.05
C ASN A 101 4.41 -21.30 17.98
N ILE A 102 4.62 -20.78 16.76
CA ILE A 102 5.15 -19.44 16.49
C ILE A 102 4.36 -18.77 15.38
N LEU A 103 4.33 -17.44 15.39
CA LEU A 103 3.89 -16.66 14.24
C LEU A 103 5.02 -16.61 13.20
N VAL A 104 4.68 -16.92 11.97
CA VAL A 104 5.61 -17.01 10.85
C VAL A 104 5.33 -15.88 9.87
N GLN A 105 6.40 -15.30 9.34
CA GLN A 105 6.36 -14.47 8.14
C GLN A 105 6.95 -15.23 6.95
N ALA A 106 6.27 -15.17 5.80
CA ALA A 106 6.70 -15.85 4.58
C ALA A 106 6.53 -14.94 3.37
N VAL A 107 7.61 -14.69 2.65
CA VAL A 107 7.65 -13.88 1.43
C VAL A 107 7.15 -14.73 0.25
N HIS A 108 6.09 -14.26 -0.43
CA HIS A 108 5.56 -14.90 -1.64
C HIS A 108 6.15 -14.31 -2.92
N SER A 109 6.31 -15.13 -3.96
CA SER A 109 6.68 -14.65 -5.31
C SER A 109 5.54 -13.86 -5.96
N VAL A 110 5.88 -12.91 -6.84
CA VAL A 110 4.90 -12.07 -7.53
C VAL A 110 4.12 -12.80 -8.64
N ASP A 111 4.64 -13.92 -9.17
CA ASP A 111 4.01 -14.71 -10.25
C ASP A 111 2.63 -15.31 -9.92
N LYS A 112 2.14 -15.17 -8.68
CA LYS A 112 0.76 -15.51 -8.34
C LYS A 112 -0.09 -14.27 -8.60
N ASN A 113 -0.93 -14.31 -9.64
CA ASN A 113 -1.90 -13.27 -10.02
C ASN A 113 -2.84 -12.78 -8.88
N ASP A 114 -2.75 -13.39 -7.70
CA ASP A 114 -3.49 -13.07 -6.48
C ASP A 114 -2.61 -12.38 -5.40
N ALA A 115 -1.49 -11.74 -5.76
CA ALA A 115 -0.55 -11.14 -4.78
C ALA A 115 -0.93 -9.73 -4.30
N TYR A 116 -1.89 -9.06 -4.95
CA TYR A 116 -2.48 -7.79 -4.51
C TYR A 116 -3.92 -7.68 -5.04
N SER A 117 -4.86 -7.20 -4.22
CA SER A 117 -6.22 -6.96 -4.71
C SER A 117 -6.22 -5.65 -5.50
N PHE A 118 -6.06 -5.76 -6.82
CA PHE A 118 -6.32 -4.67 -7.73
C PHE A 118 -7.77 -4.76 -8.21
N GLU A 119 -8.67 -4.22 -7.41
CA GLU A 119 -10.05 -4.03 -7.83
C GLU A 119 -10.13 -2.64 -8.46
N ILE A 120 -10.32 -2.56 -9.78
CA ILE A 120 -10.89 -1.32 -10.33
C ILE A 120 -12.35 -1.36 -9.96
N THR A 121 -12.62 -0.86 -8.77
CA THR A 121 -13.96 -0.51 -8.40
C THR A 121 -14.27 0.81 -9.08
N ALA A 122 -14.63 0.76 -10.36
CA ALA A 122 -15.36 1.84 -11.02
C ALA A 122 -16.76 1.86 -10.41
N ASN A 123 -16.85 2.25 -9.15
CA ASN A 123 -18.11 2.71 -8.62
C ASN A 123 -18.36 4.05 -9.31
N ASP A 124 -19.59 4.27 -9.77
CA ASP A 124 -20.10 5.60 -10.09
C ASP A 124 -20.17 6.41 -8.78
N ILE A 125 -19.02 6.68 -8.15
CA ILE A 125 -18.90 7.56 -7.02
C ILE A 125 -19.00 8.97 -7.59
N GLN A 126 -20.15 9.59 -7.35
CA GLN A 126 -20.46 10.92 -7.89
C GLN A 126 -20.23 12.01 -6.83
N SER A 127 -19.79 11.65 -5.62
CA SER A 127 -19.64 12.60 -4.52
C SER A 127 -18.47 12.30 -3.57
N PHE A 128 -17.97 13.35 -2.92
CA PHE A 128 -16.97 13.22 -1.86
C PHE A 128 -17.48 12.47 -0.63
N ASP A 129 -18.79 12.46 -0.37
CA ASP A 129 -19.39 11.72 0.74
C ASP A 129 -19.29 10.20 0.52
N GLU A 130 -19.54 9.74 -0.72
CA GLU A 130 -19.34 8.34 -1.11
C GLU A 130 -17.87 7.93 -1.06
N VAL A 131 -16.94 8.82 -1.44
CA VAL A 131 -15.50 8.59 -1.20
C VAL A 131 -15.23 8.44 0.29
N ALA A 132 -15.77 9.31 1.14
CA ALA A 132 -15.57 9.24 2.58
C ALA A 132 -16.10 7.92 3.17
N ASP A 133 -17.23 7.41 2.66
CA ASP A 133 -17.77 6.12 3.06
C ASP A 133 -16.91 4.95 2.58
N LEU A 134 -16.37 5.00 1.35
CA LEU A 134 -15.38 4.04 0.87
C LEU A 134 -14.16 4.00 1.81
N LEU A 135 -13.59 5.17 2.15
CA LEU A 135 -12.44 5.25 3.05
C LEU A 135 -12.76 4.71 4.44
N ARG A 136 -13.95 5.02 4.97
CA ARG A 136 -14.40 4.50 6.27
C ARG A 136 -14.54 2.98 6.23
N ASN A 137 -15.15 2.43 5.20
CA ASN A 137 -15.32 0.99 5.05
C ASN A 137 -13.97 0.29 4.92
N GLU A 138 -13.06 0.81 4.09
CA GLU A 138 -11.73 0.25 3.93
C GLU A 138 -10.88 0.38 5.21
N SER A 139 -11.04 1.44 6.00
CA SER A 139 -10.33 1.60 7.28
C SER A 139 -10.68 0.54 8.33
N VAL A 140 -11.79 -0.18 8.14
CA VAL A 140 -12.26 -1.20 9.08
C VAL A 140 -12.32 -2.61 8.45
N LYS A 141 -12.13 -2.70 7.13
CA LYS A 141 -12.25 -3.95 6.36
C LYS A 141 -11.02 -4.82 6.54
N HIS A 142 -11.20 -5.94 7.25
CA HIS A 142 -10.16 -6.95 7.42
C HIS A 142 -9.56 -7.42 6.11
N PHE A 143 -8.26 -7.67 6.10
CA PHE A 143 -7.60 -8.44 5.06
C PHE A 143 -7.84 -9.92 5.31
N ALA A 144 -8.87 -10.48 4.66
CA ALA A 144 -9.23 -11.89 4.77
C ALA A 144 -8.08 -12.84 4.36
N GLU A 145 -7.09 -12.32 3.63
CA GLU A 145 -6.05 -13.11 2.97
C GLU A 145 -4.64 -12.71 3.44
N LEU A 146 -4.51 -12.23 4.69
CA LEU A 146 -3.21 -11.91 5.31
C LEU A 146 -2.26 -13.12 5.29
N GLU A 147 -2.80 -14.33 5.46
CA GLU A 147 -2.07 -15.60 5.38
C GLU A 147 -1.58 -15.93 3.96
N GLN A 148 -2.09 -15.24 2.95
CA GLN A 148 -1.68 -15.37 1.54
C GLN A 148 -0.74 -14.23 1.10
N GLY A 149 -0.41 -13.29 1.98
CA GLY A 149 0.48 -12.15 1.68
C GLY A 149 -0.19 -11.00 0.96
N LEU A 150 -1.52 -11.02 0.89
CA LEU A 150 -2.34 -9.94 0.35
C LEU A 150 -2.44 -8.81 1.37
N VAL A 151 -1.44 -7.94 1.44
CA VAL A 151 -1.35 -6.82 2.41
C VAL A 151 -1.57 -5.45 1.78
N VAL A 152 -1.92 -5.40 0.48
CA VAL A 152 -2.16 -4.16 -0.27
C VAL A 152 -3.47 -4.25 -1.04
N ARG A 153 -4.26 -3.15 -1.03
CA ARG A 153 -5.38 -2.92 -1.96
C ARG A 153 -5.20 -1.57 -2.66
N CYS A 154 -5.82 -1.43 -3.82
CA CYS A 154 -5.87 -0.18 -4.54
C CYS A 154 -7.27 0.01 -5.12
N HIS A 155 -7.84 1.21 -4.96
CA HIS A 155 -9.06 1.66 -5.64
C HIS A 155 -8.74 2.79 -6.59
N LEU A 156 -9.35 2.78 -7.78
CA LEU A 156 -9.32 3.89 -8.72
C LEU A 156 -10.72 4.51 -8.77
N VAL A 157 -10.84 5.79 -8.44
CA VAL A 157 -12.12 6.48 -8.34
C VAL A 157 -12.17 7.60 -9.37
N LYS A 158 -13.15 7.53 -10.28
CA LYS A 158 -13.42 8.60 -11.25
C LYS A 158 -14.45 9.56 -10.68
N MET A 159 -14.08 10.83 -10.56
CA MET A 159 -14.93 11.91 -10.03
C MET A 159 -15.50 12.80 -11.15
N GLY A 160 -14.85 12.80 -12.31
CA GLY A 160 -15.31 13.53 -13.49
C GLY A 160 -16.31 12.74 -14.33
N SER A 161 -17.02 13.43 -15.22
CA SER A 161 -17.93 12.82 -16.20
C SER A 161 -17.21 12.28 -17.45
N ASP A 162 -15.94 11.90 -17.31
CA ASP A 162 -15.13 11.40 -18.43
C ASP A 162 -15.29 9.87 -18.53
N ASP A 163 -15.83 9.39 -19.65
CA ASP A 163 -16.11 7.96 -19.88
C ASP A 163 -14.87 7.14 -20.32
N ASP A 164 -13.68 7.73 -20.36
CA ASP A 164 -12.45 7.03 -20.75
C ASP A 164 -12.05 5.98 -19.70
N MET A 165 -12.25 4.71 -20.04
CA MET A 165 -11.99 3.58 -19.13
C MET A 165 -10.51 3.25 -18.94
N ASP A 166 -9.60 3.89 -19.69
CA ASP A 166 -8.17 3.59 -19.66
C ASP A 166 -7.36 4.64 -18.89
N LYS A 167 -7.99 5.76 -18.51
CA LYS A 167 -7.30 6.89 -17.89
C LYS A 167 -8.05 7.53 -16.72
N LEU A 168 -7.26 8.08 -15.82
CA LEU A 168 -7.69 8.99 -14.77
C LEU A 168 -7.35 10.42 -15.15
N TYR A 169 -8.23 11.35 -14.80
CA TYR A 169 -8.17 12.78 -15.12
C TYR A 169 -8.10 13.64 -13.85
N PRO A 170 -7.85 14.95 -13.96
CA PRO A 170 -7.78 15.81 -12.78
C PRO A 170 -9.06 15.70 -11.94
N GLN A 171 -8.89 15.56 -10.63
CA GLN A 171 -9.91 15.26 -9.59
C GLN A 171 -10.19 13.77 -9.34
N ASP A 172 -9.82 12.87 -10.25
CA ASP A 172 -9.88 11.43 -9.99
C ASP A 172 -8.87 11.03 -8.91
N LEU A 173 -9.10 9.89 -8.25
CA LEU A 173 -8.29 9.42 -7.13
C LEU A 173 -7.71 8.04 -7.38
N VAL A 174 -6.49 7.85 -6.91
CA VAL A 174 -5.88 6.54 -6.64
C VAL A 174 -5.81 6.40 -5.12
N ILE A 175 -6.43 5.37 -4.56
CA ILE A 175 -6.50 5.17 -3.11
C ILE A 175 -5.81 3.84 -2.79
N PHE A 176 -4.65 3.93 -2.14
CA PHE A 176 -3.92 2.74 -1.67
C PHE A 176 -4.32 2.41 -0.24
N ILE A 177 -4.41 1.13 0.07
CA ILE A 177 -4.66 0.61 1.41
C ILE A 177 -3.60 -0.41 1.71
N PHE A 178 -2.93 -0.22 2.85
CA PHE A 178 -1.90 -1.15 3.32
C PHE A 178 -2.27 -1.71 4.68
N HIS A 179 -1.97 -2.98 4.91
CA HIS A 179 -2.04 -3.55 6.23
C HIS A 179 -0.84 -3.08 7.08
N GLY A 180 -1.08 -2.68 8.33
CA GLY A 180 -0.08 -2.14 9.25
C GLY A 180 0.99 -3.14 9.67
N VAL A 181 0.78 -4.42 9.35
CA VAL A 181 1.76 -5.50 9.55
C VAL A 181 2.94 -5.39 8.58
N ALA A 182 2.74 -4.67 7.47
CA ALA A 182 3.70 -4.50 6.38
C ALA A 182 4.03 -3.02 6.08
N PHE A 183 3.27 -2.07 6.64
CA PHE A 183 3.36 -0.67 6.27
C PHE A 183 3.15 0.27 7.46
N ASP A 184 3.82 1.42 7.45
CA ASP A 184 3.67 2.47 8.45
C ASP A 184 3.82 3.87 7.80
N TYR A 185 3.76 4.93 8.63
CA TYR A 185 3.87 6.30 8.14
C TYR A 185 5.24 6.64 7.51
N ILE A 186 6.32 5.98 7.93
CA ILE A 186 7.66 6.22 7.39
C ILE A 186 7.78 5.56 6.00
N SER A 187 7.03 4.48 5.76
CA SER A 187 6.95 3.81 4.46
C SER A 187 6.29 4.64 3.34
N ILE A 188 5.55 5.72 3.66
CA ILE A 188 4.85 6.54 2.65
C ILE A 188 5.82 7.13 1.62
N SER A 189 6.87 7.81 2.07
CA SER A 189 7.81 8.45 1.15
C SER A 189 8.56 7.47 0.24
N PRO A 190 9.16 6.36 0.73
CA PRO A 190 9.83 5.41 -0.15
C PRO A 190 8.85 4.70 -1.09
N PHE A 191 7.62 4.41 -0.64
CA PHE A 191 6.59 3.86 -1.51
C PHE A 191 6.26 4.79 -2.68
N LEU A 192 5.98 6.07 -2.41
CA LEU A 192 5.65 7.04 -3.46
C LEU A 192 6.81 7.22 -4.44
N VAL A 193 8.06 7.26 -3.95
CA VAL A 193 9.25 7.36 -4.82
C VAL A 193 9.38 6.13 -5.72
N ALA A 194 9.22 4.92 -5.18
CA ALA A 194 9.30 3.68 -5.94
C ALA A 194 8.18 3.59 -6.98
N PHE A 195 6.94 3.91 -6.58
CA PHE A 195 5.78 3.90 -7.46
C PHE A 195 5.93 4.91 -8.61
N THR A 196 6.26 6.17 -8.33
CA THR A 196 6.45 7.18 -9.38
C THR A 196 7.55 6.78 -10.34
N LYS A 197 8.68 6.27 -9.83
CA LYS A 197 9.77 5.79 -10.69
C LYS A 197 9.32 4.65 -11.60
N ALA A 198 8.62 3.65 -11.05
CA ALA A 198 8.12 2.53 -11.83
C ALA A 198 7.10 2.98 -12.89
N TYR A 199 6.19 3.90 -12.51
CA TYR A 199 5.19 4.46 -13.41
C TYR A 199 5.83 5.22 -14.57
N ASP A 200 6.83 6.07 -14.31
CA ASP A 200 7.51 6.91 -15.31
C ASP A 200 8.39 6.07 -16.26
N GLN A 201 9.05 5.02 -15.76
CA GLN A 201 9.89 4.15 -16.59
C GLN A 201 9.09 3.47 -17.71
N MET A 202 7.83 3.14 -17.46
CA MET A 202 6.94 2.52 -18.44
C MET A 202 6.43 3.49 -19.52
N GLU A 203 6.69 4.79 -19.39
CA GLU A 203 6.47 5.75 -20.48
C GLU A 203 7.49 5.57 -21.59
N LEU A 204 8.71 5.15 -21.24
CA LEU A 204 9.86 5.11 -22.13
C LEU A 204 9.96 3.80 -22.92
N ASP A 205 9.25 2.74 -22.50
CA ASP A 205 9.27 1.43 -23.15
C ASP A 205 8.24 1.31 -24.31
N VAL A 206 7.46 2.37 -24.56
CA VAL A 206 6.38 2.40 -25.57
C VAL A 206 6.71 3.31 -26.77
N GLU A 207 7.88 3.96 -26.78
CA GLU A 207 8.44 4.70 -27.94
C GLU A 207 9.50 3.87 -28.70
#